data_AF-A0A3C1KCZ5-F1
#
_entry.id   AF-A0A3C1KCZ5-F1
#
_cell.length_a   1.000
_cell.length_b   1.000
_cell.length_c   1.000
_cell.angle_alpha   90.00
_cell.angle_beta   90.00
_cell.angle_gamma   90.00
#
_symmetry.space_group_name_H-M   'P 1'
#
loop_
_entity.id
_entity.type
_entity.pdbx_description
1 polymer ?
#
loop_
_entity_poly.entity_id
_entity_poly.type
_entity_poly.pdbx_seq_one_letter_code
_entity_poly.pdbx_strand_id
1 'polypeptide(L)'
;ATSGFTTAVFPHGIHRDAADLDDRVEKAIEAAAVPGTLVYLYAPELDTAGHRAGWESDEWAAVLEQIDRAARRLHAASDAGIVVTADHGMVDVPAHRQIIVDDAALRDDVTDVAGEPRMLHLYAREGSAARLVEAWRTAEGERAWVLSRDEAIDAGLFGARVAPEAAKRIGDVIVAARSGVAYYDGRTDDISSRRMVGQHGSLTEQERIVPLIGLAAWS
;
A
#
# COMPACT_ATOMS: atom_id res chain seq x y z
N ALA A 1 10.01 17.61 0.25
CA ALA A 1 10.23 16.15 0.36
C ALA A 1 11.53 15.86 1.15
N THR A 2 11.44 15.54 2.44
CA THR A 2 12.61 15.42 3.35
C THR A 2 12.57 14.17 4.24
N SER A 3 11.73 13.18 3.91
CA SER A 3 11.63 11.97 4.74
C SER A 3 12.91 11.13 4.67
N GLY A 4 13.23 10.42 5.76
CA GLY A 4 14.38 9.50 5.78
C GLY A 4 14.30 8.42 4.70
N PHE A 5 13.09 7.95 4.37
CA PHE A 5 12.87 6.98 3.31
C PHE A 5 13.19 7.55 1.92
N THR A 6 12.71 8.76 1.62
CA THR A 6 12.98 9.45 0.35
C THR A 6 14.49 9.61 0.13
N THR A 7 15.23 10.05 1.16
CA THR A 7 16.69 10.19 1.09
C THR A 7 17.40 8.86 0.91
N ALA A 8 16.90 7.77 1.51
CA ALA A 8 17.50 6.45 1.39
C ALA A 8 17.29 5.83 -0.01
N VAL A 9 16.12 6.05 -0.62
CA VAL A 9 15.77 5.50 -1.94
C VAL A 9 16.33 6.35 -3.08
N PHE A 10 16.46 7.67 -2.88
CA PHE A 10 17.00 8.60 -3.87
C PHE A 10 18.20 9.41 -3.32
N PRO A 11 19.30 8.77 -2.88
CA PRO A 11 20.40 9.44 -2.17
C PRO A 11 21.14 10.50 -3.00
N HIS A 12 20.98 10.46 -4.33
CA HIS A 12 21.57 11.43 -5.27
C HIS A 12 20.49 12.11 -6.14
N GLY A 13 19.22 12.01 -5.74
CA GLY A 13 18.11 12.64 -6.44
C GLY A 13 18.07 14.15 -6.23
N ILE A 14 17.74 14.90 -7.28
CA ILE A 14 17.42 16.32 -7.14
C ILE A 14 15.94 16.43 -6.79
N HIS A 15 15.65 16.77 -5.53
CA HIS A 15 14.27 16.95 -5.08
C HIS A 15 13.77 18.35 -5.44
N ARG A 16 12.63 18.40 -6.13
CA ARG A 16 11.91 19.65 -6.43
C ARG A 16 10.62 19.65 -5.62
N ASP A 17 10.46 20.62 -4.73
CA ASP A 17 9.19 20.82 -4.05
C ASP A 17 8.16 21.33 -5.06
N ALA A 18 6.90 20.93 -4.90
CA ALA A 18 5.80 21.34 -5.75
C ALA A 18 4.52 21.54 -4.94
N ALA A 19 3.73 22.54 -5.32
CA ALA A 19 2.52 22.93 -4.60
C ALA A 19 1.38 21.90 -4.80
N ASP A 20 1.22 21.43 -6.03
CA ASP A 20 0.15 20.52 -6.44
C ASP A 20 0.58 19.67 -7.65
N LEU A 21 -0.35 18.88 -8.18
CA LEU A 21 -0.11 18.01 -9.32
C LEU A 21 0.27 18.78 -10.60
N ASP A 22 -0.34 19.93 -10.86
CA ASP A 22 -0.05 20.71 -12.07
C ASP A 22 1.37 21.28 -12.04
N ASP A 23 1.80 21.80 -10.89
CA ASP A 23 3.18 22.26 -10.67
C ASP A 23 4.19 21.09 -10.78
N ARG A 24 3.83 19.88 -10.31
CA ARG A 24 4.67 18.68 -10.51
C ARG A 24 4.81 18.34 -11.99
N VAL A 25 3.72 18.40 -12.76
CA VAL A 25 3.74 18.13 -14.20
C VAL A 25 4.65 19.13 -14.93
N GLU A 26 4.52 20.42 -14.64
CA GLU A 26 5.36 21.46 -15.26
C GLU A 26 6.84 21.24 -14.95
N LYS A 27 7.17 21.01 -13.68
CA LYS A 27 8.55 20.71 -13.26
C LYS A 27 9.10 19.44 -13.88
N ALA A 28 8.26 18.43 -14.10
CA ALA A 28 8.68 17.19 -14.76
C ALA A 28 8.97 17.39 -16.25
N ILE A 29 8.15 18.17 -16.95
CA ILE A 29 8.38 18.54 -18.36
C ILE A 29 9.72 19.29 -18.50
N GLU A 30 9.96 20.28 -17.64
CA GLU A 30 11.23 21.03 -17.62
C GLU A 30 12.43 20.13 -17.32
N ALA A 31 12.31 19.21 -16.36
CA ALA A 31 13.38 18.27 -16.03
C ALA A 31 13.68 17.31 -17.18
N ALA A 32 12.64 16.81 -17.84
CA ALA A 32 12.74 15.83 -18.92
C ALA A 32 13.40 16.40 -20.20
N ALA A 33 13.42 17.72 -20.37
CA ALA A 33 14.09 18.38 -21.49
C ALA A 33 15.63 18.23 -21.47
N VAL A 34 16.23 17.84 -20.34
CA VAL A 34 17.66 17.61 -20.22
C VAL A 34 18.00 16.17 -20.61
N PRO A 35 18.78 15.93 -21.70
CA PRO A 35 19.10 14.58 -22.15
C PRO A 35 19.78 13.73 -21.07
N GLY A 36 19.38 12.45 -20.98
CA GLY A 36 19.94 11.49 -20.01
C GLY A 36 19.34 11.59 -18.61
N THR A 37 18.29 12.39 -18.41
CA THR A 37 17.62 12.53 -17.11
C THR A 37 16.53 11.47 -16.92
N LEU A 38 16.51 10.86 -15.73
CA LEU A 38 15.35 10.10 -15.25
C LEU A 38 14.55 10.99 -14.29
N VAL A 39 13.28 11.21 -14.61
CA VAL A 39 12.36 12.00 -13.79
C VAL A 39 11.38 11.07 -13.09
N TYR A 40 11.24 11.22 -11.77
CA TYR A 40 10.24 10.52 -10.97
C TYR A 40 9.24 11.53 -10.43
N LEU A 41 7.97 11.41 -10.85
CA LEU A 41 6.85 12.22 -10.38
C LEU A 41 5.92 11.33 -9.56
N TYR A 42 5.63 11.74 -8.34
CA TYR A 42 4.68 11.06 -7.45
C TYR A 42 3.43 11.91 -7.24
N ALA A 43 2.25 11.29 -7.35
CA ALA A 43 0.94 11.93 -7.25
C ALA A 43 0.07 11.20 -6.18
N PRO A 44 0.06 11.67 -4.92
CA PRO A 44 -0.67 11.02 -3.82
C PRO A 44 -2.18 11.31 -3.81
N GLU A 45 -2.66 12.21 -4.67
CA GLU A 45 -4.03 12.75 -4.59
C GLU A 45 -5.10 11.66 -4.70
N LEU A 46 -4.89 10.70 -5.60
CA LEU A 46 -5.88 9.65 -5.88
C LEU A 46 -5.99 8.65 -4.72
N ASP A 47 -4.86 8.29 -4.12
CA ASP A 47 -4.81 7.48 -2.91
C ASP A 47 -5.48 8.18 -1.72
N THR A 48 -5.14 9.47 -1.51
CA THR A 48 -5.73 10.28 -0.44
C THR A 48 -7.26 10.36 -0.55
N ALA A 49 -7.78 10.59 -1.77
CA ALA A 49 -9.22 10.60 -2.02
C ALA A 49 -9.84 9.21 -1.79
N GLY A 50 -9.14 8.14 -2.20
CA GLY A 50 -9.59 6.77 -2.01
C GLY A 50 -9.72 6.40 -0.54
N HIS A 51 -8.70 6.69 0.28
CA HIS A 51 -8.78 6.48 1.72
C HIS A 51 -9.92 7.29 2.36
N ARG A 52 -10.10 8.55 1.96
CA ARG A 52 -11.12 9.41 2.57
C ARG A 52 -12.55 9.00 2.21
N ALA A 53 -12.82 8.80 0.93
CA ALA A 53 -14.18 8.71 0.39
C ALA A 53 -14.52 7.34 -0.23
N GLY A 54 -13.53 6.49 -0.45
CA GLY A 54 -13.68 5.22 -1.15
C GLY A 54 -13.49 5.35 -2.66
N TRP A 55 -13.04 4.28 -3.31
CA TRP A 55 -12.78 4.27 -4.75
C TRP A 55 -14.08 4.31 -5.59
N GLU A 56 -15.22 3.93 -5.01
CA GLU A 56 -16.54 4.03 -5.66
C GLU A 56 -17.15 5.44 -5.60
N SER A 57 -16.44 6.42 -5.02
CA SER A 57 -16.97 7.77 -4.81
C SER A 57 -16.79 8.70 -6.02
N ASP A 58 -17.72 9.66 -6.18
CA ASP A 58 -17.59 10.75 -7.16
C ASP A 58 -16.34 11.59 -6.93
N GLU A 59 -15.91 11.71 -5.67
CA GLU A 59 -14.70 12.44 -5.30
C GLU A 59 -13.45 11.75 -5.86
N TRP A 60 -13.35 10.43 -5.70
CA TRP A 60 -12.25 9.65 -6.25
C TRP A 60 -12.24 9.71 -7.78
N ALA A 61 -13.41 9.59 -8.42
CA ALA A 61 -13.54 9.71 -9.87
C ALA A 61 -13.09 11.09 -10.39
N ALA A 62 -13.46 12.17 -9.71
CA ALA A 62 -13.02 13.52 -10.08
C ALA A 62 -11.50 13.72 -9.95
N VAL A 63 -10.85 13.08 -8.97
CA VAL A 63 -9.38 13.09 -8.85
C VAL A 63 -8.74 12.22 -9.94
N LEU A 64 -9.34 11.08 -10.30
CA LEU A 64 -8.86 10.28 -11.43
C LEU A 64 -8.86 11.08 -12.73
N GLU A 65 -9.89 11.88 -12.99
CA GLU A 65 -9.92 12.79 -14.15
C GLU A 65 -8.83 13.87 -14.09
N GLN A 66 -8.41 14.32 -12.90
CA GLN A 66 -7.25 15.21 -12.75
C GLN A 66 -5.95 14.49 -13.14
N ILE A 67 -5.78 13.24 -12.70
CA ILE A 67 -4.62 12.41 -13.05
C ILE A 67 -4.58 12.12 -14.56
N ASP A 68 -5.71 11.80 -15.20
CA ASP A 68 -5.79 11.61 -16.67
C ASP A 68 -5.39 12.89 -17.41
N ARG A 69 -5.89 14.06 -16.98
CA ARG A 69 -5.49 15.35 -17.58
C ARG A 69 -4.00 15.63 -17.41
N ALA A 70 -3.43 15.35 -16.23
CA ALA A 70 -2.00 15.48 -15.99
C ALA A 70 -1.17 14.56 -16.91
N ALA A 71 -1.57 13.30 -17.05
CA ALA A 71 -0.91 12.34 -17.95
C ALA A 71 -0.98 12.79 -19.42
N ARG A 72 -2.12 13.33 -19.87
CA ARG A 72 -2.24 13.91 -21.23
C ARG A 72 -1.34 15.12 -21.44
N ARG A 73 -1.24 16.01 -20.45
CA ARG A 73 -0.31 17.16 -20.51
C ARG A 73 1.13 16.67 -20.65
N LEU A 74 1.56 15.71 -19.84
CA LEU A 74 2.90 15.10 -19.94
C LEU A 74 3.14 14.47 -21.32
N HIS A 75 2.17 13.68 -21.80
CA HIS A 75 2.25 13.02 -23.10
C HIS A 75 2.43 14.02 -24.26
N ALA A 76 1.69 15.13 -24.24
CA ALA A 76 1.71 16.10 -25.33
C ALA A 76 2.94 17.03 -25.30
N ALA A 77 3.53 17.25 -24.12
CA ALA A 77 4.57 18.25 -23.91
C ALA A 77 6.00 17.68 -23.82
N SER A 78 6.16 16.36 -23.84
CA SER A 78 7.46 15.71 -23.68
C SER A 78 7.77 14.78 -24.85
N ASP A 79 9.01 14.87 -25.35
CA ASP A 79 9.58 13.90 -26.30
C ASP A 79 10.23 12.71 -25.56
N ALA A 80 10.24 12.70 -24.23
CA ALA A 80 10.76 11.59 -23.44
C ALA A 80 9.79 10.39 -23.47
N GLY A 81 10.31 9.20 -23.23
CA GLY A 81 9.47 8.06 -22.90
C GLY A 81 8.87 8.23 -21.51
N ILE A 82 7.55 8.05 -21.38
CA ILE A 82 6.85 8.19 -20.10
C ILE A 82 6.16 6.87 -19.75
N VAL A 83 6.38 6.37 -18.52
CA VAL A 83 5.62 5.26 -17.95
C VAL A 83 4.73 5.82 -16.83
N VAL A 84 3.44 5.53 -16.90
CA VAL A 84 2.47 5.76 -15.82
C VAL A 84 2.12 4.42 -15.18
N THR A 85 2.30 4.33 -13.87
CA THR A 85 2.00 3.15 -13.05
C THR A 85 1.52 3.57 -11.67
N ALA A 86 1.01 2.61 -10.92
CA ALA A 86 0.76 2.73 -9.48
C ALA A 86 1.59 1.67 -8.72
N ASP A 87 1.68 1.84 -7.41
CA ASP A 87 2.25 0.89 -6.46
C ASP A 87 1.22 -0.12 -5.93
N HIS A 88 -0.04 0.30 -5.81
CA HIS A 88 -1.16 -0.57 -5.44
C HIS A 88 -2.50 -0.09 -6.03
N GLY A 89 -3.52 -0.93 -5.90
CA GLY A 89 -4.92 -0.56 -6.07
C GLY A 89 -5.62 -0.28 -4.74
N MET A 90 -6.95 -0.38 -4.69
CA MET A 90 -7.76 0.01 -3.53
C MET A 90 -9.04 -0.83 -3.45
N VAL A 91 -9.53 -1.07 -2.23
CA VAL A 91 -10.86 -1.65 -1.98
C VAL A 91 -11.61 -0.84 -0.92
N ASP A 92 -12.93 -0.76 -1.03
CA ASP A 92 -13.76 -0.09 -0.03
C ASP A 92 -14.13 -1.06 1.09
N VAL A 93 -13.85 -0.64 2.34
CA VAL A 93 -14.19 -1.39 3.54
C VAL A 93 -15.11 -0.52 4.40
N PRO A 94 -16.45 -0.69 4.28
CA PRO A 94 -17.40 0.09 5.07
C PRO A 94 -17.26 -0.25 6.56
N ALA A 95 -17.65 0.69 7.43
CA ALA A 95 -17.45 0.59 8.88
C ALA A 95 -17.96 -0.72 9.51
N HIS A 96 -19.07 -1.29 9.01
CA HIS A 96 -19.63 -2.55 9.52
C HIS A 96 -18.82 -3.81 9.13
N ARG A 97 -17.83 -3.66 8.24
CA ARG A 97 -16.87 -4.71 7.83
C ARG A 97 -15.48 -4.49 8.41
N GLN A 98 -15.30 -3.46 9.23
CA GLN A 98 -14.10 -3.27 10.04
C GLN A 98 -14.22 -4.14 11.30
N ILE A 99 -13.29 -5.08 11.45
CA ILE A 99 -13.27 -6.06 12.53
C ILE A 99 -12.32 -5.56 13.62
N ILE A 100 -12.85 -5.36 14.82
CA ILE A 100 -12.04 -5.09 16.02
C ILE A 100 -11.70 -6.45 16.64
N VAL A 101 -10.41 -6.71 16.79
CA VAL A 101 -9.90 -7.98 17.31
C VAL A 101 -9.81 -7.90 18.83
N ASP A 102 -10.90 -8.28 19.50
CA ASP A 102 -11.02 -8.28 20.97
C ASP A 102 -10.90 -9.68 21.59
N ASP A 103 -11.00 -10.73 20.78
CA ASP A 103 -10.92 -12.12 21.25
C ASP A 103 -9.53 -12.40 21.87
N ALA A 104 -9.54 -12.79 23.14
CA ALA A 104 -8.37 -13.18 23.91
C ALA A 104 -7.51 -14.21 23.17
N ALA A 105 -8.13 -15.20 22.50
CA ALA A 105 -7.42 -16.25 21.77
C ALA A 105 -6.60 -15.72 20.58
N LEU A 106 -6.99 -14.56 20.02
CA LEU A 106 -6.32 -13.93 18.88
C LEU A 106 -5.29 -12.86 19.30
N ARG A 107 -5.36 -12.37 20.56
CA ARG A 107 -4.58 -11.20 21.00
C ARG A 107 -3.62 -11.43 22.18
N ASP A 108 -3.92 -12.32 23.13
CA ASP A 108 -3.20 -12.37 24.42
C ASP A 108 -1.73 -12.83 24.27
N ASP A 109 -1.46 -13.54 23.19
CA ASP A 109 -0.12 -14.00 22.80
C ASP A 109 0.54 -13.13 21.73
N VAL A 110 -0.06 -12.00 21.35
CA VAL A 110 0.55 -11.03 20.43
C VAL A 110 1.31 -9.99 21.24
N THR A 111 2.62 -9.87 21.03
CA THR A 111 3.43 -8.81 21.66
C THR A 111 3.27 -7.49 20.94
N ASP A 112 3.31 -7.52 19.60
CA ASP A 112 3.30 -6.34 18.75
C ASP A 112 2.48 -6.61 17.48
N VAL A 113 1.93 -5.55 16.90
CA VAL A 113 1.21 -5.57 15.63
C VAL A 113 1.86 -4.56 14.70
N ALA A 114 2.15 -4.98 13.47
CA ALA A 114 2.61 -4.11 12.38
C ALA A 114 1.82 -4.42 11.10
N GLY A 115 2.22 -3.77 10.01
CA GLY A 115 1.54 -3.88 8.72
C GLY A 115 0.36 -2.92 8.61
N GLU A 116 -0.60 -3.29 7.77
CA GLU A 116 -1.79 -2.48 7.47
C GLU A 116 -3.04 -3.24 7.92
N PRO A 117 -4.20 -2.58 8.13
CA PRO A 117 -5.44 -3.26 8.52
C PRO A 117 -5.86 -4.41 7.57
N ARG A 118 -5.38 -4.38 6.34
CA ARG A 118 -5.60 -5.39 5.29
C ARG A 118 -4.58 -6.54 5.30
N MET A 119 -3.43 -6.35 5.94
CA MET A 119 -2.37 -7.35 6.10
C MET A 119 -1.66 -7.14 7.44
N LEU A 120 -2.16 -7.80 8.48
CA LEU A 120 -1.52 -7.73 9.80
C LEU A 120 -0.25 -8.56 9.82
N HIS A 121 0.80 -7.98 10.39
CA HIS A 121 1.99 -8.68 10.85
C HIS A 121 1.90 -8.79 12.37
N LEU A 122 1.59 -9.98 12.88
CA LEU A 122 1.49 -10.23 14.31
C LEU A 122 2.81 -10.83 14.81
N TYR A 123 3.36 -10.23 15.85
CA TYR A 123 4.54 -10.75 16.54
C TYR A 123 4.08 -11.54 17.76
N ALA A 124 4.49 -12.79 17.83
CA ALA A 124 3.99 -13.74 18.80
C ALA A 124 4.92 -13.81 20.02
N ARG A 125 4.35 -13.97 21.21
CA ARG A 125 5.10 -14.33 22.42
C ARG A 125 5.94 -15.58 22.13
N GLU A 126 7.13 -15.67 22.71
CA GLU A 126 8.00 -16.83 22.52
C GLU A 126 7.26 -18.16 22.75
N GLY A 127 7.40 -19.10 21.79
CA GLY A 127 6.72 -20.39 21.81
C GLY A 127 5.22 -20.38 21.47
N SER A 128 4.66 -19.24 21.03
CA SER A 128 3.22 -19.10 20.75
C SER A 128 2.80 -19.02 19.29
N ALA A 129 3.74 -18.82 18.36
CA ALA A 129 3.42 -18.59 16.96
C ALA A 129 2.50 -19.67 16.36
N ALA A 130 2.81 -20.96 16.55
CA ALA A 130 2.02 -22.05 15.97
C ALA A 130 0.57 -22.09 16.49
N ARG A 131 0.35 -21.89 17.79
CA ARG A 131 -1.02 -21.85 18.35
C ARG A 131 -1.78 -20.61 17.87
N LEU A 132 -1.09 -19.48 17.71
CA LEU A 132 -1.67 -18.25 17.23
C LEU A 132 -2.10 -18.37 15.76
N VAL A 133 -1.28 -18.99 14.91
CA VAL A 133 -1.64 -19.32 13.52
C VAL A 133 -2.93 -20.13 13.48
N GLU A 134 -3.04 -21.20 14.27
CA GLU A 134 -4.24 -22.06 14.28
C GLU A 134 -5.48 -21.34 14.83
N ALA A 135 -5.32 -20.49 15.84
CA ALA A 135 -6.41 -19.66 16.36
C ALA A 135 -6.95 -18.71 15.27
N TRP A 136 -6.05 -18.01 14.57
CA TRP A 136 -6.41 -17.11 13.48
C TRP A 136 -7.01 -17.85 12.27
N ARG A 137 -6.49 -19.03 11.91
CA ARG A 137 -7.08 -19.87 10.86
C ARG A 137 -8.50 -20.29 11.19
N THR A 138 -8.72 -20.72 12.44
CA THR A 138 -10.03 -21.15 12.92
C THR A 138 -11.03 -20.00 12.90
N ALA A 139 -10.63 -18.81 13.37
CA ALA A 139 -11.52 -17.67 13.47
C ALA A 139 -11.76 -16.97 12.13
N GLU A 140 -10.72 -16.77 11.32
CA GLU A 140 -10.72 -15.85 10.18
C GLU A 140 -10.33 -16.49 8.85
N GLY A 141 -10.07 -17.81 8.80
CA GLY A 141 -9.61 -18.49 7.58
C GLY A 141 -10.59 -18.45 6.40
N GLU A 142 -11.88 -18.19 6.65
CA GLU A 142 -12.87 -17.95 5.58
C GLU A 142 -12.73 -16.55 4.95
N ARG A 143 -12.18 -15.59 5.69
CA ARG A 143 -12.12 -14.17 5.33
C ARG A 143 -10.71 -13.68 5.02
N ALA A 144 -9.69 -14.40 5.45
CA ALA A 144 -8.28 -14.06 5.33
C ALA A 144 -7.41 -15.28 5.00
N TRP A 145 -6.30 -15.02 4.29
CA TRP A 145 -5.18 -15.94 4.26
C TRP A 145 -4.36 -15.75 5.54
N VAL A 146 -4.24 -16.83 6.32
CA VAL A 146 -3.47 -16.83 7.57
C VAL A 146 -2.26 -17.73 7.39
N LEU A 147 -1.08 -17.12 7.40
CA LEU A 147 0.21 -17.77 7.17
C LEU A 147 1.12 -17.58 8.38
N SER A 148 1.93 -18.59 8.68
CA SER A 148 3.14 -18.36 9.48
C SER A 148 4.16 -17.53 8.69
N ARG A 149 5.17 -16.98 9.38
CA ARG A 149 6.31 -16.32 8.72
C ARG A 149 6.91 -17.18 7.61
N ASP A 150 7.19 -18.44 7.92
CA ASP A 150 7.88 -19.35 7.00
C ASP A 150 7.00 -19.67 5.79
N GLU A 151 5.70 -19.92 6.00
CA GLU A 151 4.75 -20.13 4.90
C GLU A 151 4.63 -18.91 3.98
N ALA A 152 4.64 -17.70 4.55
CA ALA A 152 4.59 -16.45 3.78
C ALA A 152 5.86 -16.22 2.96
N ILE A 153 7.03 -16.57 3.51
CA ILE A 153 8.32 -16.52 2.81
C ILE A 153 8.37 -17.56 1.70
N ASP A 154 8.00 -18.81 1.99
CA ASP A 154 8.01 -19.93 1.04
C ASP A 154 7.01 -19.71 -0.11
N ALA A 155 5.89 -19.04 0.16
CA ALA A 155 4.94 -18.60 -0.86
C ALA A 155 5.47 -17.44 -1.73
N GLY A 156 6.65 -16.90 -1.43
CA GLY A 156 7.31 -15.86 -2.20
C GLY A 156 6.74 -14.46 -2.02
N LEU A 157 5.97 -14.21 -0.94
CA LEU A 157 5.34 -12.89 -0.71
C LEU A 157 6.36 -11.76 -0.55
N PHE A 158 7.57 -12.09 -0.11
CA PHE A 158 8.65 -11.12 0.12
C PHE A 158 9.80 -11.26 -0.89
N GLY A 159 9.50 -11.84 -2.06
CA GLY A 159 10.46 -12.08 -3.13
C GLY A 159 11.23 -13.40 -3.00
N ALA A 160 12.03 -13.72 -4.02
CA ALA A 160 12.70 -15.01 -4.14
C ALA A 160 13.79 -15.27 -3.08
N ARG A 161 14.28 -14.22 -2.41
CA ARG A 161 15.29 -14.31 -1.36
C ARG A 161 14.99 -13.27 -0.29
N VAL A 162 14.86 -13.74 0.96
CA VAL A 162 14.67 -12.86 2.11
C VAL A 162 15.98 -12.78 2.89
N ALA A 163 16.52 -11.58 3.04
CA ALA A 163 17.71 -11.36 3.86
C ALA A 163 17.38 -11.62 5.34
N PRO A 164 18.32 -12.16 6.14
CA PRO A 164 18.06 -12.45 7.56
C PRO A 164 17.55 -11.25 8.36
N GLU A 165 18.04 -10.04 8.07
CA GLU A 165 17.57 -8.82 8.74
C GLU A 165 16.16 -8.39 8.31
N ALA A 166 15.75 -8.72 7.08
CA ALA A 166 14.38 -8.49 6.62
C ALA A 166 13.41 -9.51 7.22
N ALA A 167 13.83 -10.77 7.37
CA ALA A 167 13.02 -11.83 7.97
C ALA A 167 12.55 -11.48 9.39
N LYS A 168 13.40 -10.80 10.17
CA LYS A 168 13.07 -10.32 11.53
C LYS A 168 11.95 -9.26 11.56
N ARG A 169 11.65 -8.61 10.43
CA ARG A 169 10.59 -7.59 10.29
C ARG A 169 9.28 -8.16 9.73
N ILE A 170 9.27 -9.44 9.37
CA ILE A 170 8.06 -10.15 8.95
C ILE A 170 7.40 -10.67 10.23
N GLY A 171 6.09 -10.51 10.38
CA GLY A 171 5.36 -11.02 11.55
C GLY A 171 5.51 -12.54 11.67
N ASP A 172 5.39 -13.08 12.88
CA ASP A 172 5.35 -14.53 13.09
C ASP A 172 4.05 -15.15 12.52
N VAL A 173 2.99 -14.34 12.48
CA VAL A 173 1.71 -14.64 11.79
C VAL A 173 1.37 -13.48 10.86
N ILE A 174 1.06 -13.81 9.62
CA ILE A 174 0.53 -12.88 8.61
C ILE A 174 -0.95 -13.16 8.42
N VAL A 175 -1.77 -12.13 8.60
CA VAL A 175 -3.21 -12.19 8.36
C VAL A 175 -3.54 -11.24 7.21
N ALA A 176 -3.59 -11.79 5.99
CA ALA A 176 -3.92 -11.06 4.78
C ALA A 176 -5.41 -11.22 4.46
N ALA A 177 -6.20 -10.17 4.65
CA ALA A 177 -7.62 -10.18 4.38
C ALA A 177 -7.95 -10.50 2.91
N ARG A 178 -8.70 -11.58 2.67
CA ARG A 178 -9.13 -12.04 1.33
C ARG A 178 -10.46 -11.42 0.92
N SER A 179 -11.35 -11.20 1.88
CA SER A 179 -12.64 -10.55 1.68
C SER A 179 -12.53 -9.05 1.96
N GLY A 180 -13.56 -8.26 1.65
CA GLY A 180 -13.61 -6.81 1.93
C GLY A 180 -13.76 -6.46 3.41
N VAL A 181 -12.83 -6.91 4.26
CA VAL A 181 -12.76 -6.62 5.71
C VAL A 181 -11.42 -5.96 6.05
N ALA A 182 -11.36 -5.23 7.15
CA ALA A 182 -10.10 -4.70 7.67
C ALA A 182 -10.02 -4.99 9.16
N TYR A 183 -8.86 -5.41 9.63
CA TYR A 183 -8.63 -5.83 11.01
C TYR A 183 -7.95 -4.72 11.80
N TYR A 184 -8.43 -4.46 13.01
CA TYR A 184 -7.88 -3.47 13.92
C TYR A 184 -7.64 -4.13 15.28
N ASP A 185 -6.48 -3.84 15.88
CA ASP A 185 -6.15 -4.31 17.22
C ASP A 185 -7.02 -3.60 18.26
N GLY A 186 -7.84 -4.34 19.01
CA GLY A 186 -8.71 -3.77 20.04
C GLY A 186 -7.98 -3.13 21.23
N ARG A 187 -6.67 -3.33 21.33
CA ARG A 187 -5.82 -2.75 22.39
C ARG A 187 -5.42 -1.30 22.12
N THR A 188 -5.57 -0.81 20.87
CA THR A 188 -5.19 0.57 20.53
C THR A 188 -6.34 1.55 20.77
N ASP A 189 -6.03 2.65 21.46
CA ASP A 189 -6.96 3.79 21.60
C ASP A 189 -7.00 4.65 20.32
N ASP A 190 -6.02 4.51 19.42
CA ASP A 190 -5.99 5.24 18.15
C ASP A 190 -6.88 4.54 17.11
N ILE A 191 -8.08 5.09 16.95
CA ILE A 191 -9.08 4.66 15.97
C ILE A 191 -9.11 5.54 14.72
N SER A 192 -8.12 6.43 14.52
CA SER A 192 -8.13 7.38 13.40
C SER A 192 -8.15 6.69 12.04
N SER A 193 -7.40 5.60 11.87
CA SER A 193 -7.32 4.78 10.66
C SER A 193 -8.65 4.10 10.29
N ARG A 194 -9.58 3.96 11.23
CA ARG A 194 -10.93 3.42 11.00
C ARG A 194 -11.86 4.38 10.27
N ARG A 195 -11.47 5.66 10.17
CA ARG A 195 -12.23 6.65 9.40
C ARG A 195 -12.02 6.50 7.89
N MET A 196 -11.03 5.72 7.47
CA MET A 196 -10.74 5.49 6.06
C MET A 196 -11.71 4.46 5.48
N VAL A 197 -12.35 4.84 4.36
CA VAL A 197 -13.27 3.98 3.59
C VAL A 197 -12.46 3.08 2.67
N GLY A 198 -11.62 3.68 1.82
CA GLY A 198 -10.67 2.93 0.99
C GLY A 198 -9.55 2.36 1.85
N GLN A 199 -9.18 1.11 1.57
CA GLN A 199 -8.07 0.39 2.17
C GLN A 199 -7.31 -0.37 1.09
N HIS A 200 -6.03 -0.63 1.32
CA HIS A 200 -5.20 -1.51 0.50
C HIS A 200 -4.22 -2.27 1.40
N GLY A 201 -3.35 -3.08 0.79
CA GLY A 201 -2.25 -3.77 1.48
C GLY A 201 -2.36 -5.29 1.51
N SER A 202 -3.50 -5.87 1.12
CA SER A 202 -3.66 -7.32 1.06
C SER A 202 -3.28 -7.95 -0.28
N LEU A 203 -3.53 -9.25 -0.39
CA LEU A 203 -3.14 -10.06 -1.54
C LEU A 203 -4.20 -10.11 -2.65
N THR A 204 -5.29 -9.35 -2.56
CA THR A 204 -6.35 -9.39 -3.57
C THR A 204 -5.88 -8.78 -4.89
N GLU A 205 -6.52 -9.19 -5.99
CA GLU A 205 -6.21 -8.66 -7.32
C GLU A 205 -6.49 -7.16 -7.40
N GLN A 206 -7.58 -6.69 -6.77
CA GLN A 206 -7.95 -5.29 -6.71
C GLN A 206 -6.89 -4.41 -6.04
N GLU A 207 -6.13 -4.97 -5.10
CA GLU A 207 -5.06 -4.26 -4.39
C GLU A 207 -3.72 -4.36 -5.12
N ARG A 208 -3.50 -5.40 -5.95
CA ARG A 208 -2.18 -5.70 -6.54
C ARG A 208 -2.04 -5.45 -8.04
N ILE A 209 -3.15 -5.46 -8.79
CA ILE A 209 -3.11 -5.22 -10.23
C ILE A 209 -3.11 -3.70 -10.45
N VAL A 210 -2.02 -3.21 -11.01
CA VAL A 210 -1.79 -1.79 -11.29
C VAL A 210 -1.60 -1.54 -12.78
N PRO A 211 -1.93 -0.35 -13.30
CA PRO A 211 -1.68 -0.02 -14.70
C PRO A 211 -0.17 0.03 -14.99
N LEU A 212 0.20 -0.31 -16.22
CA LEU A 212 1.53 -0.02 -16.78
C LEU A 212 1.33 0.57 -18.18
N ILE A 213 1.30 1.89 -18.25
CA ILE A 213 0.92 2.64 -19.46
C ILE A 213 2.15 3.35 -20.01
N GLY A 214 2.53 3.04 -21.25
CA GLY A 214 3.53 3.78 -22.01
C GLY A 214 2.91 4.98 -22.72
N LEU A 215 3.57 6.13 -22.65
CA LEU A 215 3.17 7.38 -23.30
C LEU A 215 4.38 8.02 -24.02
N ALA A 216 4.07 8.96 -24.90
CA ALA A 216 5.03 9.79 -25.66
C ALA A 216 5.98 8.93 -26.49
N ALA A 217 7.29 8.95 -26.26
CA ALA A 217 8.21 8.10 -27.04
C ALA A 217 7.97 6.58 -26.86
N TRP A 218 7.09 6.18 -25.94
CA TRP A 218 6.66 4.80 -25.71
C TRP A 218 5.17 4.54 -26.02
N SER A 219 4.45 5.49 -26.64
CA SER A 219 3.08 5.27 -27.14
C SER A 219 3.06 4.51 -28.47
#